data_AF-A0A7S0XCV6-F1
#
_entry.id   AF-A0A7S0XCV6-F1
#
_cell.length_a   1.000
_cell.length_b   1.000
_cell.length_c   1.000
_cell.angle_alpha   90.00
_cell.angle_beta   90.00
_cell.angle_gamma   90.00
#
_symmetry.space_group_name_H-M   'P 1'
#
loop_
_entity.id
_entity.type
_entity.pdbx_description
1 polymer ?
#
loop_
_entity_poly.entity_id
_entity_poly.type
_entity_poly.pdbx_seq_one_letter_code
_entity_poly.pdbx_strand_id
1 'polypeptide(L)'
;HETFEGQIVELKTLNATSAREIQELKTLHIKSEETHDELQRDMQLLSAATLGDIRMVSTLLDRTVVSAEFFYPSHCGETMLIAASANGHIAVVNILFEIGAEVNLFRTDVMTPLFAAVQGGHARVVEKLLIHGANVNLATSDRG
;
A
#
# COMPACT_ATOMS: atom_id res chain seq x y z
N HIS A 1 9.98 58.44 -20.30
CA HIS A 1 9.52 58.46 -18.90
C HIS A 1 8.73 57.18 -18.65
N GLU A 2 9.41 56.04 -18.58
CA GLU A 2 8.86 54.93 -17.81
C GLU A 2 8.95 55.38 -16.35
N THR A 3 7.79 55.58 -15.72
CA THR A 3 7.68 56.21 -14.42
C THR A 3 8.31 55.31 -13.36
N PHE A 4 8.95 55.92 -12.35
CA PHE A 4 9.48 55.21 -11.17
C PHE A 4 8.44 54.26 -10.55
N GLU A 5 7.15 54.60 -10.64
CA GLU A 5 6.06 53.72 -10.22
C GLU A 5 5.95 52.42 -11.03
N GLY A 6 6.19 52.46 -12.35
CA GLY A 6 6.21 51.27 -13.20
C GLY A 6 7.30 50.27 -12.77
N GLN A 7 8.50 50.78 -12.49
CA GLN A 7 9.61 49.95 -12.00
C GLN A 7 9.33 49.35 -10.61
N ILE A 8 8.65 50.07 -9.73
CA ILE A 8 8.25 49.56 -8.40
C ILE A 8 7.20 48.45 -8.52
N VAL A 9 6.24 48.59 -9.43
CA VAL A 9 5.22 47.57 -9.67
C VAL A 9 5.88 46.30 -10.23
N GLU A 10 6.79 46.44 -11.20
CA GLU A 10 7.51 45.32 -11.81
C GLU A 10 8.43 44.58 -10.81
N LEU A 11 9.11 45.31 -9.92
CA LEU A 11 9.91 44.70 -8.85
C LEU A 11 9.05 43.93 -7.83
N LYS A 12 7.87 44.45 -7.49
CA LYS A 12 6.93 43.78 -6.56
C LYS A 12 6.34 42.51 -7.19
N THR A 13 5.98 42.56 -8.47
CA THR A 13 5.45 41.39 -9.17
C THR A 13 6.53 40.33 -9.31
N LEU A 14 7.76 40.69 -9.69
CA LEU A 14 8.87 39.74 -9.81
C LEU A 14 9.16 39.00 -8.48
N ASN A 15 9.16 39.72 -7.36
CA ASN A 15 9.40 39.12 -6.04
C ASN A 15 8.26 38.16 -5.63
N ALA A 16 7.00 38.52 -5.93
CA ALA A 16 5.85 37.66 -5.65
C ALA A 16 5.86 36.37 -6.49
N THR A 17 6.27 36.45 -7.76
CA THR A 17 6.42 35.29 -8.65
C THR A 17 7.53 34.36 -8.14
N SER A 18 8.68 34.91 -7.74
CA SER A 18 9.80 34.12 -7.22
C SER A 18 9.44 33.41 -5.90
N ALA A 19 8.71 34.07 -5.01
CA ALA A 19 8.19 33.44 -3.80
C ALA A 19 7.22 32.29 -4.09
N ARG A 20 6.38 32.43 -5.12
CA ARG A 20 5.45 31.38 -5.55
C ARG A 20 6.18 30.16 -6.13
N GLU A 21 7.17 30.36 -6.98
CA GLU A 21 8.00 29.27 -7.53
C GLU A 21 8.75 28.50 -6.43
N ILE A 22 9.29 29.22 -5.44
CA ILE A 22 9.94 28.60 -4.27
C ILE A 22 8.94 27.78 -3.45
N GLN A 23 7.70 28.26 -3.29
CA GLN A 23 6.63 27.53 -2.60
C GLN A 23 6.26 26.26 -3.37
N GLU A 24 6.10 26.36 -4.69
CA GLU A 24 5.76 25.21 -5.56
C GLU A 24 6.88 24.15 -5.55
N LEU A 25 8.15 24.57 -5.62
CA LEU A 25 9.30 23.67 -5.50
C LEU A 25 9.37 22.97 -4.13
N LYS A 26 9.04 23.66 -3.03
CA LYS A 26 8.94 23.03 -1.71
C LYS A 26 7.82 21.99 -1.65
N THR A 27 6.66 22.30 -2.22
CA THR A 27 5.55 21.34 -2.26
C THR A 27 5.88 20.12 -3.12
N LEU A 28 6.61 20.29 -4.23
CA LEU A 28 7.09 19.18 -5.07
C LEU A 28 8.12 18.31 -4.33
N HIS A 29 9.05 18.94 -3.60
CA HIS A 29 10.07 18.22 -2.83
C HIS A 29 9.46 17.39 -1.69
N ILE A 30 8.55 17.97 -0.91
CA ILE A 30 7.80 17.27 0.15
C ILE A 30 7.06 16.07 -0.44
N LYS A 31 6.38 16.25 -1.58
CA LYS A 31 5.67 15.15 -2.25
C LYS A 31 6.61 14.04 -2.72
N SER A 32 7.81 14.39 -3.17
CA SER A 32 8.81 13.39 -3.59
C SER A 32 9.39 12.59 -2.41
N GLU A 33 9.61 13.24 -1.27
CA GLU A 33 10.08 12.59 -0.04
C GLU A 33 9.00 11.68 0.57
N GLU A 34 7.75 12.12 0.58
CA GLU A 34 6.59 11.31 0.99
C GLU A 34 6.48 10.02 0.14
N THR A 35 6.61 10.14 -1.19
CA THR A 35 6.52 8.97 -2.08
C THR A 35 7.68 7.98 -1.93
N HIS A 36 8.90 8.46 -1.64
CA HIS A 36 10.05 7.57 -1.45
C HIS A 36 9.91 6.74 -0.16
N ASP A 37 9.50 7.41 0.91
CA ASP A 37 9.32 6.75 2.18
C ASP A 37 8.10 5.80 2.19
N GLU A 38 7.01 6.13 1.49
CA GLU A 38 5.84 5.24 1.32
C GLU A 38 6.21 3.95 0.57
N LEU A 39 6.91 4.05 -0.55
CA LEU A 39 7.36 2.87 -1.31
C LEU A 39 8.33 1.99 -0.51
N GLN A 40 9.24 2.61 0.24
CA GLN A 40 10.16 1.87 1.09
C GLN A 40 9.43 1.16 2.24
N ARG A 41 8.38 1.77 2.80
CA ARG A 41 7.53 1.17 3.83
C ARG A 41 6.70 0.00 3.28
N ASP A 42 6.10 0.15 2.10
CA ASP A 42 5.34 -0.93 1.46
C ASP A 42 6.22 -2.15 1.18
N MET A 43 7.46 -1.93 0.73
CA MET A 43 8.44 -3.01 0.57
C MET A 43 8.80 -3.67 1.91
N GLN A 44 8.98 -2.89 2.98
CA GLN A 44 9.29 -3.43 4.31
C GLN A 44 8.14 -4.26 4.89
N LEU A 45 6.90 -3.77 4.76
CA LEU A 45 5.72 -4.47 5.24
C LEU A 45 5.49 -5.77 4.45
N LEU A 46 5.68 -5.73 3.12
CA LEU A 46 5.64 -6.93 2.28
C LEU A 46 6.71 -7.95 2.66
N SER A 47 7.94 -7.50 2.88
CA SER A 47 9.03 -8.37 3.31
C SER A 47 8.71 -9.03 4.66
N ALA A 48 8.19 -8.26 5.62
CA ALA A 48 7.78 -8.78 6.92
C ALA A 48 6.63 -9.81 6.81
N ALA A 49 5.63 -9.55 5.98
CA ALA A 49 4.52 -10.48 5.73
C ALA A 49 5.00 -11.78 5.05
N THR A 50 5.96 -11.66 4.12
CA THR A 50 6.56 -12.81 3.41
C THR A 50 7.41 -13.67 4.33
N LEU A 51 8.12 -13.07 5.28
CA LEU A 51 8.96 -13.78 6.25
C LEU A 51 8.18 -14.26 7.49
N GLY A 52 6.92 -13.84 7.64
CA GLY A 52 6.12 -14.15 8.82
C GLY A 52 6.55 -13.36 10.07
N ASP A 53 7.23 -12.23 9.91
CA ASP A 53 7.66 -11.38 11.03
C ASP A 53 6.49 -10.56 11.57
N ILE A 54 5.71 -11.22 12.43
CA ILE A 54 4.54 -10.65 13.10
C ILE A 54 4.87 -9.36 13.85
N ARG A 55 6.06 -9.28 14.47
CA ARG A 55 6.45 -8.11 15.28
C ARG A 55 6.71 -6.91 14.39
N MET A 56 7.39 -7.12 13.27
CA MET A 56 7.62 -6.06 12.29
C MET A 56 6.29 -5.64 11.64
N VAL A 57 5.44 -6.59 11.24
CA VAL A 57 4.09 -6.29 10.72
C VAL A 57 3.30 -5.44 11.72
N SER A 58 3.25 -5.86 12.99
CA SER A 58 2.52 -5.12 14.03
C SER A 58 3.13 -3.74 14.30
N THR A 59 4.46 -3.61 14.31
CA THR A 59 5.13 -2.33 14.54
C THR A 59 4.91 -1.35 13.40
N LEU A 60 4.92 -1.85 12.16
CA LEU A 60 4.66 -1.03 10.98
C LEU A 60 3.19 -0.62 10.90
N LEU A 61 2.27 -1.50 11.31
CA LEU A 61 0.84 -1.19 11.40
C LEU A 61 0.47 -0.28 12.58
N ASP A 62 1.15 -0.37 13.72
CA ASP A 62 0.89 0.49 14.89
C ASP A 62 1.37 1.94 14.67
N ARG A 63 2.40 2.10 13.83
CA ARG A 63 2.94 3.43 13.44
C ARG A 63 2.09 4.12 12.38
N THR A 64 1.33 3.37 11.60
CA THR A 64 0.40 3.92 10.64
C THR A 64 -0.93 4.13 11.36
N VAL A 65 -1.53 5.32 11.22
CA VAL A 65 -2.89 5.52 11.69
C VAL A 65 -3.77 4.71 10.72
N VAL A 66 -3.95 3.41 10.97
CA VAL A 66 -4.61 2.47 10.05
C VAL A 66 -6.09 2.82 9.97
N SER A 67 -6.38 3.82 9.16
CA SER A 67 -7.70 4.09 8.64
C SER A 67 -7.87 3.15 7.45
N ALA A 68 -9.04 2.55 7.28
CA ALA A 68 -9.36 1.62 6.19
C ALA A 68 -9.01 2.13 4.76
N GLU A 69 -8.64 3.41 4.63
CA GLU A 69 -8.14 4.06 3.43
C GLU A 69 -6.71 3.65 3.01
N PHE A 70 -5.85 3.17 3.93
CA PHE A 70 -4.49 2.70 3.55
C PHE A 70 -4.55 1.40 2.71
N PHE A 71 -5.62 0.63 2.91
CA PHE A 71 -5.93 -0.58 2.14
C PHE A 71 -6.98 -0.29 1.05
N TYR A 72 -6.93 0.91 0.43
CA TYR A 72 -7.31 1.00 -0.99
C TYR A 72 -6.58 -0.12 -1.75
N PRO A 73 -7.08 -0.60 -2.90
CA PRO A 73 -6.43 -1.63 -3.71
C PRO A 73 -5.09 -1.12 -4.29
N SER A 74 -4.14 -0.85 -3.41
CA SER A 74 -2.74 -0.69 -3.70
C SER A 74 -2.18 -2.10 -3.72
N HIS A 75 -1.42 -2.38 -4.76
CA HIS A 75 -0.83 -3.68 -5.07
C HIS A 75 -0.09 -4.34 -3.88
N CYS A 76 0.34 -3.56 -2.89
CA CYS A 76 0.96 -4.03 -1.64
C CYS A 76 -0.02 -4.82 -0.75
N GLY A 77 -1.26 -4.36 -0.56
CA GLY A 77 -2.25 -5.04 0.28
C GLY A 77 -2.58 -6.47 -0.18
N GLU A 78 -2.84 -6.58 -1.47
CA GLU A 78 -3.12 -7.84 -2.18
C GLU A 78 -1.91 -8.78 -2.12
N THR A 79 -0.73 -8.23 -2.43
CA THR A 79 0.52 -9.01 -2.48
C THR A 79 0.91 -9.53 -1.10
N MET A 80 0.65 -8.77 -0.03
CA MET A 80 0.91 -9.21 1.35
C MET A 80 0.04 -10.39 1.76
N LEU A 81 -1.26 -10.34 1.49
CA LEU A 81 -2.16 -11.43 1.84
C LEU A 81 -1.85 -12.70 1.03
N ILE A 82 -1.50 -12.56 -0.25
CA ILE A 82 -1.04 -13.67 -1.09
C ILE A 82 0.27 -14.26 -0.56
N ALA A 83 1.27 -13.43 -0.24
CA ALA A 83 2.57 -13.89 0.26
C ALA A 83 2.46 -14.58 1.63
N ALA A 84 1.71 -14.01 2.56
CA ALA A 84 1.45 -14.64 3.85
C ALA A 84 0.69 -15.97 3.69
N SER A 85 -0.25 -16.02 2.73
CA SER A 85 -1.02 -17.23 2.44
C SER A 85 -0.17 -18.33 1.79
N ALA A 86 0.68 -17.97 0.83
CA ALA A 86 1.60 -18.86 0.14
C ALA A 86 2.63 -19.53 1.08
N ASN A 87 3.03 -18.82 2.15
CA ASN A 87 3.99 -19.31 3.14
C ASN A 87 3.34 -19.88 4.41
N GLY A 88 2.01 -19.86 4.50
CA GLY A 88 1.28 -20.46 5.62
C GLY A 88 1.32 -19.63 6.91
N HIS A 89 1.61 -18.34 6.83
CA HIS A 89 1.77 -17.44 7.97
C HIS A 89 0.42 -16.97 8.52
N ILE A 90 -0.29 -17.87 9.20
CA ILE A 90 -1.67 -17.63 9.68
C ILE A 90 -1.80 -16.41 10.62
N ALA A 91 -0.77 -16.13 11.43
CA ALA A 91 -0.79 -14.98 12.33
C ALA A 91 -0.77 -13.66 11.56
N VAL A 92 0.01 -13.58 10.48
CA VAL A 92 0.03 -12.41 9.58
C VAL A 92 -1.31 -12.30 8.84
N VAL A 93 -1.85 -13.41 8.34
CA VAL A 93 -3.18 -13.44 7.70
C VAL A 93 -4.28 -12.90 8.64
N ASN A 94 -4.25 -13.26 9.92
CA ASN A 94 -5.20 -12.74 10.90
C ASN A 94 -5.07 -11.22 11.10
N ILE A 95 -3.85 -10.72 11.25
CA ILE A 95 -3.60 -9.28 11.40
C ILE A 95 -4.10 -8.51 10.17
N LEU A 96 -3.83 -9.03 8.97
CA LEU A 96 -4.31 -8.44 7.72
C LEU A 96 -5.86 -8.38 7.69
N PHE A 97 -6.55 -9.40 8.19
CA PHE A 97 -8.01 -9.34 8.30
C PHE A 97 -8.52 -8.37 9.36
N GLU A 98 -7.84 -8.24 10.49
CA GLU A 98 -8.19 -7.30 11.56
C GLU A 98 -8.12 -5.84 11.08
N ILE A 99 -7.20 -5.53 10.17
CA ILE A 99 -7.06 -4.20 9.56
C ILE A 99 -7.98 -4.00 8.33
N GLY A 100 -8.79 -4.99 7.96
CA GLY A 100 -9.77 -4.88 6.88
C GLY A 100 -9.26 -5.29 5.49
N ALA A 101 -8.22 -6.11 5.39
CA ALA A 101 -7.77 -6.63 4.09
C ALA A 101 -8.88 -7.43 3.39
N GLU A 102 -9.08 -7.15 2.11
CA GLU A 102 -10.10 -7.84 1.31
C GLU A 102 -9.64 -9.24 0.90
N VAL A 103 -10.47 -10.25 1.20
CA VAL A 103 -10.12 -11.67 1.06
C VAL A 103 -10.06 -12.14 -0.41
N ASN A 104 -10.79 -11.46 -1.28
CA ASN A 104 -10.96 -11.84 -2.69
C ASN A 104 -10.06 -11.03 -3.64
N LEU A 105 -9.07 -10.30 -3.10
CA LEU A 105 -8.10 -9.56 -3.89
C LEU A 105 -7.26 -10.51 -4.77
N PHE A 106 -6.96 -10.08 -6.00
CA PHE A 106 -6.22 -10.89 -6.97
C PHE A 106 -5.13 -10.03 -7.65
N ARG A 107 -3.88 -10.51 -7.59
CA ARG A 107 -2.73 -9.80 -8.20
C ARG A 107 -2.72 -9.92 -9.73
N THR A 108 -3.29 -11.01 -10.22
CA THR A 108 -3.51 -11.35 -11.64
C THR A 108 -4.72 -12.27 -11.71
N ASP A 109 -5.28 -12.47 -12.90
CA ASP A 109 -6.49 -13.28 -13.19
C ASP A 109 -6.48 -14.72 -12.63
N VAL A 110 -5.38 -15.16 -12.01
CA VAL A 110 -5.13 -16.55 -11.62
C VAL A 110 -4.50 -16.70 -10.22
N MET A 111 -4.11 -15.61 -9.54
CA MET A 111 -3.39 -15.71 -8.25
C MET A 111 -4.18 -15.04 -7.12
N THR A 112 -5.03 -15.85 -6.47
CA THR A 112 -5.74 -15.49 -5.24
C THR A 112 -5.00 -15.97 -4.00
N PRO A 113 -5.23 -15.33 -2.82
CA PRO A 113 -4.73 -15.83 -1.54
C PRO A 113 -5.12 -17.30 -1.29
N LEU A 114 -6.33 -17.67 -1.70
CA LEU A 114 -6.85 -19.04 -1.56
C LEU A 114 -6.07 -20.03 -2.43
N PHE A 115 -5.82 -19.69 -3.70
CA PHE A 115 -4.99 -20.50 -4.59
C PHE A 115 -3.58 -20.69 -4.03
N ALA A 116 -2.95 -19.61 -3.54
CA ALA A 116 -1.62 -19.64 -2.96
C ALA A 116 -1.55 -20.54 -1.70
N ALA A 117 -2.54 -20.43 -0.80
CA ALA A 117 -2.62 -21.28 0.39
C ALA A 117 -2.84 -22.77 0.04
N VAL A 118 -3.67 -23.06 -0.96
CA VAL A 118 -3.91 -24.43 -1.43
C VAL A 118 -2.65 -25.00 -2.09
N GLN A 119 -1.98 -24.25 -2.95
CA GLN A 119 -0.74 -24.67 -3.59
C GLN A 119 0.37 -24.94 -2.56
N GLY A 120 0.48 -24.12 -1.51
CA GLY A 120 1.40 -24.33 -0.40
C GLY A 120 1.00 -25.45 0.58
N GLY A 121 -0.20 -26.05 0.44
CA GLY A 121 -0.70 -27.08 1.34
C GLY A 121 -1.07 -26.56 2.75
N HIS A 122 -1.33 -25.26 2.88
CA HIS A 122 -1.54 -24.59 4.16
C HIS A 122 -3.01 -24.64 4.60
N ALA A 123 -3.48 -25.83 4.99
CA ALA A 123 -4.89 -26.09 5.32
C ALA A 123 -5.50 -25.11 6.35
N ARG A 124 -4.73 -24.69 7.37
CA ARG A 124 -5.20 -23.73 8.38
C ARG A 124 -5.42 -22.32 7.81
N VAL A 125 -4.61 -21.92 6.83
CA VAL A 125 -4.80 -20.65 6.12
C VAL A 125 -6.00 -20.75 5.20
N VAL A 126 -6.13 -21.86 4.46
CA VAL A 126 -7.29 -22.12 3.60
C VAL A 126 -8.59 -22.02 4.40
N GLU A 127 -8.68 -22.68 5.55
CA GLU A 127 -9.84 -22.59 6.44
C GLU A 127 -10.15 -21.14 6.83
N LYS A 128 -9.12 -20.36 7.18
CA LYS A 128 -9.29 -18.97 7.59
C LYS A 128 -9.80 -18.10 6.43
N LEU A 129 -9.20 -18.24 5.25
CA LEU A 129 -9.64 -17.53 4.05
C LEU A 129 -11.12 -17.86 3.71
N LEU A 130 -11.52 -19.13 3.82
CA LEU A 130 -12.91 -19.55 3.59
C LEU A 130 -13.90 -18.96 4.61
N ILE A 131 -13.52 -18.91 5.89
CA ILE A 131 -14.33 -18.27 6.94
C ILE A 131 -14.57 -16.79 6.64
N HIS A 132 -13.57 -16.11 6.07
CA HIS A 132 -13.66 -14.71 5.69
C HIS A 132 -14.33 -14.47 4.33
N GLY A 133 -14.85 -15.52 3.66
CA GLY A 133 -15.62 -15.38 2.42
C GLY A 133 -14.78 -15.46 1.14
N ALA A 134 -13.62 -16.13 1.18
CA ALA A 134 -12.84 -16.41 -0.02
C ALA A 134 -13.65 -17.20 -1.04
N ASN A 135 -13.71 -16.71 -2.27
CA ASN A 135 -14.42 -17.37 -3.36
C ASN A 135 -13.61 -18.58 -3.86
N VAL A 136 -14.11 -19.78 -3.57
CA VAL A 136 -13.53 -21.06 -4.00
C VAL A 136 -13.40 -21.18 -5.52
N ASN A 137 -14.28 -20.52 -6.28
CA ASN A 137 -14.22 -20.56 -7.74
C ASN A 137 -12.99 -19.80 -8.28
N LEU A 138 -12.50 -18.80 -7.52
CA LEU A 138 -11.25 -18.09 -7.84
C LEU A 138 -10.00 -18.84 -7.41
N ALA A 139 -10.13 -19.98 -6.72
CA ALA A 139 -9.02 -20.88 -6.44
C ALA A 139 -8.78 -21.90 -7.58
N THR A 140 -9.55 -21.83 -8.66
CA THR A 140 -9.38 -22.73 -9.80
C THR A 140 -9.02 -21.91 -11.03
N SER A 141 -7.88 -22.20 -11.66
CA SER A 141 -7.63 -21.81 -13.05
C SER A 141 -8.46 -22.71 -13.97
N ASP A 142 -9.78 -22.78 -13.79
CA ASP A 142 -10.63 -23.38 -14.81
C ASP A 142 -10.78 -22.38 -15.95
N ARG A 143 -9.86 -22.47 -16.92
CA ARG A 143 -10.13 -21.99 -18.27
C ARG A 143 -10.85 -23.12 -18.98
N GLY A 144 -12.18 -23.03 -19.00
CA GLY A 144 -13.01 -23.80 -19.95
C GLY A 144 -12.55 -23.60 -21.39
#